data_AF-A0AAV5WKU5-F1
#
_entry.id   AF-A0AAV5WKU5-F1
#
_cell.length_a   1.000
_cell.length_b   1.000
_cell.length_c   1.000
_cell.angle_alpha   90.00
_cell.angle_beta   90.00
_cell.angle_gamma   90.00
#
_symmetry.space_group_name_H-M   'P 1'
#
loop_
_entity.id
_entity.type
_entity.pdbx_description
1 polymer ?
#
loop_
_entity_poly.entity_id
_entity_poly.type
_entity_poly.pdbx_seq_one_letter_code
_entity_poly.pdbx_strand_id
1 'polypeptide(L)'
;PKCPLCETSPSTVTGYISHLAQMHATNLAEQGIHLRCSCGRKFLSMQNSSREHTANCGGRDFTAEKAEKRVPTTPECVLCEFRPATLSGYVCHL
;
A
#
# COMPACT_ATOMS: atom_id res chain seq x y z
N PRO A 1 6.61 7.21 12.24
CA PRO A 1 6.68 8.09 11.05
C PRO A 1 5.52 9.10 11.08
N LYS A 2 5.72 10.31 10.54
CA LYS A 2 4.67 11.36 10.50
C LYS A 2 3.67 11.07 9.39
N CYS A 3 2.39 11.29 9.65
CA CYS A 3 1.36 11.20 8.63
C CYS A 3 1.57 12.28 7.54
N PRO A 4 1.39 11.99 6.24
CA PRO A 4 1.51 13.00 5.19
C PRO A 4 0.31 13.98 5.16
N LEU A 5 -0.82 13.61 5.76
CA LEU A 5 -2.06 14.38 5.74
C LEU A 5 -2.30 15.19 7.02
N CYS A 6 -1.55 14.91 8.10
CA CYS A 6 -1.68 15.62 9.36
C CYS A 6 -0.40 15.54 10.20
N GLU A 7 -0.40 16.19 11.36
CA GLU A 7 0.78 16.22 12.22
C GLU A 7 0.92 15.03 13.17
N THR A 8 -0.02 14.08 13.11
CA THR A 8 0.00 12.89 13.96
C THR A 8 1.13 11.96 13.57
N SER A 9 1.80 11.39 14.58
CA SER A 9 2.86 10.40 14.40
C SER A 9 2.51 9.11 15.15
N PRO A 10 1.77 8.19 14.50
CA PRO A 10 1.39 6.92 15.10
C PRO A 10 2.61 6.08 15.49
N SER A 11 2.57 5.47 16.67
CA SER A 11 3.70 4.71 17.25
C SER A 11 3.76 3.25 16.82
N THR A 12 2.78 2.78 16.04
CA THR A 12 2.74 1.40 15.53
C THR A 12 2.24 1.38 14.08
N VAL A 13 2.65 0.35 13.33
CA VAL A 13 2.17 0.10 11.95
C VAL A 13 0.64 0.06 11.91
N THR A 14 0.02 -0.73 12.79
CA THR A 14 -1.45 -0.87 12.85
C THR A 14 -2.14 0.42 13.23
N GLY A 15 -1.58 1.17 14.19
CA GLY A 15 -2.08 2.48 14.58
C GLY A 15 -1.99 3.48 13.42
N TYR A 16 -0.94 3.40 12.60
CA TYR A 16 -0.80 4.24 11.42
C TYR A 16 -1.87 3.96 10.37
N ILE A 17 -2.12 2.68 10.08
CA ILE A 17 -3.15 2.28 9.11
C ILE A 17 -4.55 2.64 9.62
N SER A 18 -4.82 2.39 10.90
CA SER A 18 -6.11 2.75 11.53
C SER A 18 -6.32 4.26 11.55
N HIS A 19 -5.25 5.03 11.81
CA HIS A 19 -5.29 6.49 11.76
C HIS A 19 -5.69 7.00 10.37
N LEU A 20 -5.08 6.49 9.30
CA LEU A 20 -5.45 6.86 7.93
C LEU A 20 -6.91 6.54 7.62
N ALA A 21 -7.38 5.35 8.03
CA ALA A 21 -8.75 4.92 7.77
C ALA A 21 -9.78 5.76 8.54
N GLN A 22 -9.52 6.07 9.82
CA GLN A 22 -10.49 6.77 10.67
C GLN A 22 -10.45 8.30 10.50
N MET A 23 -9.26 8.89 10.39
CA MET A 23 -9.12 10.35 10.36
C MET A 23 -9.17 10.92 8.95
N HIS A 24 -8.82 10.12 7.95
CA HIS A 24 -8.66 10.59 6.58
C HIS A 24 -9.48 9.78 5.56
N ALA A 25 -10.23 8.76 6.02
CA ALA A 25 -10.99 7.85 5.15
C ALA A 25 -10.16 7.31 3.98
N THR A 26 -8.85 7.12 4.19
CA THR A 26 -7.90 6.72 3.15
C THR A 26 -7.06 5.52 3.60
N ASN A 27 -6.33 4.92 2.67
CA ASN A 27 -5.42 3.82 2.95
C ASN A 27 -4.03 4.03 2.32
N LEU A 28 -3.10 3.14 2.67
CA LEU A 28 -1.71 3.19 2.21
C LEU A 28 -1.60 3.18 0.66
N ALA A 29 -2.42 2.37 -0.02
CA ALA A 29 -2.39 2.25 -1.47
C ALA A 29 -2.88 3.53 -2.17
N GLU A 30 -3.93 4.15 -1.66
CA GLU A 30 -4.42 5.45 -2.15
C GLU A 30 -3.41 6.57 -1.95
N GLN A 31 -2.68 6.54 -0.83
CA GLN A 31 -1.58 7.47 -0.56
C GLN A 31 -0.31 7.11 -1.34
N GLY A 32 -0.28 6.00 -2.08
CA GLY A 32 0.89 5.55 -2.81
C GLY A 32 2.10 5.31 -1.90
N ILE A 33 1.87 4.82 -0.68
CA ILE A 33 2.91 4.51 0.31
C ILE A 33 2.77 3.06 0.80
N HIS A 34 3.85 2.50 1.32
CA HIS A 34 3.83 1.25 2.09
C HIS A 34 4.60 1.45 3.40
N LEU A 35 4.21 0.69 4.43
CA LEU A 35 4.94 0.72 5.69
C LEU A 35 5.95 -0.43 5.71
N ARG A 36 7.19 -0.15 6.13
CA ARG A 36 8.24 -1.16 6.27
C ARG A 36 8.66 -1.22 7.72
N CYS A 37 8.53 -2.39 8.32
CA CYS A 37 9.07 -2.63 9.65
C CYS A 37 10.58 -2.91 9.55
N SER A 38 11.31 -2.58 10.60
CA SER A 38 12.76 -2.79 10.69
C SER A 38 13.16 -4.28 10.62
N CYS A 39 12.22 -5.21 10.86
CA CYS A 39 12.45 -6.64 10.59
C CYS A 39 12.46 -7.00 9.09
N GLY A 40 12.21 -6.04 8.20
CA GLY A 40 12.18 -6.22 6.75
C GLY A 40 10.79 -6.53 6.16
N ARG A 41 9.76 -6.75 6.99
CA ARG A 41 8.40 -7.00 6.50
C ARG A 41 7.76 -5.71 5.99
N LYS A 42 7.16 -5.78 4.80
CA LYS A 42 6.42 -4.68 4.14
C LYS A 42 4.91 -4.86 4.32
N PHE A 43 4.21 -3.76 4.57
CA PHE A 43 2.78 -3.70 4.80
C PHE A 43 2.15 -2.77 3.77
N LEU A 44 1.32 -3.35 2.91
CA LEU A 44 0.58 -2.66 1.86
C LEU A 44 -0.85 -2.32 2.27
N SER A 45 -1.38 -3.01 3.29
CA SER A 45 -2.74 -2.82 3.80
C SER A 45 -2.88 -3.44 5.19
N MET A 46 -3.97 -3.12 5.89
CA MET A 46 -4.30 -3.64 7.23
C MET A 46 -4.41 -5.15 7.26
N GLN A 47 -4.85 -5.78 6.17
CA GLN A 47 -4.96 -7.24 6.09
C GLN A 47 -3.60 -7.94 6.16
N ASN A 48 -2.51 -7.23 5.79
CA ASN A 48 -1.15 -7.76 5.83
C ASN A 48 -0.42 -7.47 7.15
N SER A 49 -0.99 -6.68 8.06
CA SER A 49 -0.47 -6.56 9.44
C SER A 49 -0.84 -7.82 10.22
N SER A 50 -0.12 -8.93 9.96
CA SER A 50 -0.44 -10.20 10.61
C SER A 50 -0.29 -10.08 12.13
N ARG A 51 -1.25 -10.65 12.86
CA ARG A 51 -1.19 -10.79 14.32
C ARG A 51 0.14 -11.39 14.77
N GLU A 52 0.65 -12.35 14.01
CA GLU A 52 1.95 -13.00 14.22
C GLU A 52 3.12 -12.01 14.16
N HIS A 53 3.15 -11.11 13.17
CA HIS A 53 4.20 -10.10 13.10
C HIS A 53 4.15 -9.14 14.30
N THR A 54 2.94 -8.75 14.72
CA THR A 54 2.77 -7.86 15.87
C THR A 54 3.19 -8.56 17.17
N ALA A 55 2.89 -9.85 17.32
CA ALA A 55 3.28 -10.65 18.48
C ALA A 55 4.79 -10.85 18.59
N ASN A 56 5.48 -11.04 17.45
CA ASN A 56 6.91 -11.38 17.46
C ASN A 56 7.84 -10.16 17.36
N CYS A 57 7.41 -9.10 16.66
CA CYS A 57 8.24 -7.92 16.39
C CYS A 57 7.77 -6.66 17.14
N GLY A 58 6.58 -6.69 17.75
CA GLY A 58 5.98 -5.53 18.42
C GLY A 58 5.49 -4.42 17.48
N GLY A 59 5.92 -4.40 16.21
CA GLY A 59 5.43 -3.47 15.18
C GLY A 59 5.63 -1.98 15.47
N ARG A 60 6.56 -1.65 16.37
CA ARG A 60 6.83 -0.28 16.86
C ARG A 60 7.87 0.46 16.03
N ASP A 61 8.83 -0.28 15.46
CA ASP A 61 9.91 0.29 14.65
C ASP A 61 9.58 0.12 13.16
N PHE A 62 9.10 1.20 12.54
CA PHE A 62 8.65 1.18 11.14
C PHE A 62 8.85 2.52 10.45
N THR A 63 9.04 2.47 9.14
CA THR A 63 9.15 3.61 8.25
C THR A 63 8.03 3.60 7.22
N ALA A 64 7.66 4.78 6.72
CA ALA A 64 6.74 4.92 5.60
C ALA A 64 7.56 5.24 4.35
N GLU A 65 7.46 4.39 3.33
CA GLU A 65 8.17 4.52 2.06
C GLU A 65 7.15 4.73 0.94
N LYS A 66 7.53 5.37 -0.17
CA LYS A 66 6.66 5.46 -1.34
C LYS A 66 6.51 4.09 -1.98
N ALA A 67 5.27 3.70 -2.25
CA ALA A 67 4.97 2.51 -3.02
C ALA A 67 5.36 2.77 -4.48
N GLU A 68 6.16 1.87 -5.04
CA GLU A 68 6.45 1.89 -6.47
C GLU A 68 5.12 1.71 -7.23
N LYS A 69 4.80 2.65 -8.12
CA LYS A 69 3.62 2.51 -8.97
C LYS A 69 3.79 1.22 -9.77
N ARG A 70 2.82 0.31 -9.70
CA ARG A 70 2.78 -0.82 -10.65
C ARG A 70 2.70 -0.21 -12.05
N VAL A 71 3.81 -0.24 -12.78
CA VAL A 71 3.78 -0.01 -14.22
C VAL A 71 2.88 -1.11 -14.79
N PRO A 72 1.77 -0.77 -15.48
CA PRO A 72 0.98 -1.79 -16.14
C PRO A 72 1.89 -2.54 -17.11
N THR A 73 2.11 -3.82 -16.85
CA THR A 73 2.89 -4.72 -17.73
C THR A 73 2.10 -5.10 -18.98
N THR A 74 0.88 -4.60 -19.12
CA THR A 74 0.03 -4.83 -20.28
C THR A 74 0.30 -3.77 -21.36
N PRO A 75 0.54 -4.20 -22.60
CA PRO A 75 0.64 -3.27 -23.72
C PRO A 75 -0.72 -2.59 -23.96
N GLU A 76 -0.66 -1.37 -24.48
CA GLU A 76 -1.84 -0.64 -24.97
C GLU A 76 -2.40 -1.34 -26.21
N CYS A 77 -3.72 -1.32 -26.40
CA CYS A 77 -4.29 -1.82 -27.65
C CYS A 77 -3.80 -0.95 -28.81
N VAL A 78 -3.29 -1.57 -29.88
CA VAL A 78 -2.81 -0.85 -31.06
C VAL A 78 -3.95 -0.44 -32.00
N LEU A 79 -5.15 -0.98 -31.78
CA LEU A 79 -6.33 -0.76 -32.63
C LEU A 79 -7.30 0.28 -32.03
N CYS A 80 -7.24 0.54 -30.72
CA CYS A 80 -8.09 1.54 -30.07
C CYS A 80 -7.47 2.06 -28.76
N GLU A 81 -8.12 3.05 -28.14
CA GLU A 81 -7.66 3.68 -26.89
C GLU A 81 -7.94 2.85 -25.61
N PHE A 82 -8.33 1.57 -25.76
CA PHE A 82 -8.60 0.70 -24.62
C PHE A 82 -7.30 0.26 -23.93
N ARG A 83 -7.25 0.49 -22.61
CA ARG A 83 -6.10 0.16 -21.74
C ARG A 83 -6.48 -0.92 -20.74
N PRO A 84 -6.32 -2.21 -21.09
CA PRO A 84 -6.67 -3.30 -20.20
C PRO A 84 -5.71 -3.39 -19.02
N ALA A 85 -6.26 -3.55 -17.82
CA ALA A 85 -5.48 -3.69 -16.57
C ALA A 85 -4.82 -5.07 -16.41
N THR A 86 -5.11 -6.04 -17.29
CA THR A 86 -4.61 -7.43 -17.23
C THR A 86 -4.31 -7.99 -18.62
N LEU A 87 -3.37 -8.95 -18.69
CA LEU A 87 -3.03 -9.64 -19.95
C LEU A 87 -4.23 -10.38 -20.53
N SER A 88 -5.03 -11.06 -19.70
CA SER A 88 -6.28 -11.67 -20.17
C SER A 88 -7.25 -10.63 -20.74
N GLY A 89 -7.37 -9.46 -20.09
CA GLY A 89 -8.19 -8.36 -20.61
C GLY A 89 -7.67 -7.83 -21.95
N TYR A 90 -6.36 -7.84 -22.18
CA TYR A 90 -5.77 -7.49 -23.48
C TYR A 90 -6.07 -8.54 -24.54
N VAL A 91 -5.86 -9.82 -24.25
CA VAL A 91 -6.10 -10.92 -25.19
C VAL A 91 -7.56 -11.06 -25.57
N CYS A 92 -8.50 -10.89 -24.62
CA CYS A 92 -9.93 -10.91 -24.93
C CYS A 92 -10.42 -9.66 -25.69
N HIS A 93 -9.63 -8.60 -25.69
CA HIS A 93 -9.99 -7.34 -26.33
C HIS A 93 -9.47 -7.22 -27.77
N LEU A 94 -8.30 -7.82 -28.06
CA LEU A 94 -7.78 -7.99 -29.42
C LEU A 94 -8.79 -8.75 -30.31
#